data_AF-A0A9P6UPX6-F1
#
_entry.id   AF-A0A9P6UPX6-F1
#
_cell.length_a   1.000
_cell.length_b   1.000
_cell.length_c   1.000
_cell.angle_alpha   90.00
_cell.angle_beta   90.00
_cell.angle_gamma   90.00
#
_symmetry.space_group_name_H-M   'P 1'
#
loop_
_entity.id
_entity.type
_entity.pdbx_description
1 polymer ?
#
loop_
_entity_poly.entity_id
_entity_poly.type
_entity_poly.pdbx_seq_one_letter_code
_entity_poly.pdbx_strand_id
1 'polypeptide(L)'
;MRLKRTKDYKRYMNMYCQTFHFRKPYQVLVDADFIQTALDQRMDLRTNIPKVLSDASKQMVTPCTMALLKSRGEDASGAFLASKRFEKRRCKHQEAVDEDICLSQIISTSNPHNYVVASQSKKLRSKFGQIPGVPLLYINRSNLILEPPSEASMNKCKQIESGKTHASTKELATLKTVKVTGQGKVTLDVKAAKKLEEKQESKKQKREVQKAKLLKKRMGPKEPNPLSVKKKKVVATPSAAAAKATEKKQKAEGESADGSPEKKKRKRRKPKSAGANQEAAAGDESS
;
A
#
# COMPACT_ATOMS: atom_id res chain seq x y z
N MET A 1 20.07 31.33 -7.50
CA MET A 1 19.54 30.11 -6.82
C MET A 1 18.33 29.47 -7.52
N ARG A 2 17.36 30.24 -8.06
CA ARG A 2 16.14 29.70 -8.70
C ARG A 2 16.41 28.84 -9.95
N LEU A 3 17.33 29.26 -10.84
CA LEU A 3 17.68 28.50 -12.05
C LEU A 3 18.29 27.12 -11.74
N LYS A 4 19.06 27.00 -10.64
CA LYS A 4 19.66 25.72 -10.21
C LYS A 4 18.56 24.72 -9.84
N ARG A 5 17.55 25.15 -9.05
CA ARG A 5 16.40 24.30 -8.67
C ARG A 5 15.58 23.85 -9.88
N THR A 6 15.31 24.75 -10.83
CA THR A 6 14.58 24.38 -12.05
C THR A 6 15.35 23.34 -12.87
N LYS A 7 16.67 23.45 -12.95
CA LYS A 7 17.52 22.43 -13.61
C LYS A 7 17.44 21.08 -12.89
N ASP A 8 17.49 21.07 -11.56
CA ASP A 8 17.39 19.85 -10.77
C ASP A 8 16.01 19.19 -10.92
N TYR A 9 14.92 19.96 -10.88
CA TYR A 9 13.56 19.43 -11.06
C TYR A 9 13.34 18.84 -12.45
N LYS A 10 13.86 19.51 -13.50
CA LYS A 10 13.89 18.94 -14.86
C LYS A 10 14.67 17.62 -14.90
N ARG A 11 15.83 17.56 -14.25
CA ARG A 11 16.63 16.33 -14.16
C ARG A 11 15.87 15.21 -13.46
N TYR A 12 15.22 15.49 -12.33
CA TYR A 12 14.44 14.50 -11.59
C TYR A 12 13.25 13.99 -12.41
N MET A 13 12.48 14.89 -13.01
CA MET A 13 11.33 14.50 -13.83
C MET A 13 11.74 13.74 -15.09
N ASN A 14 12.86 14.09 -15.73
CA ASN A 14 13.38 13.34 -16.86
C ASN A 14 13.75 11.90 -16.47
N MET A 15 14.38 11.70 -15.30
CA MET A 15 14.64 10.36 -14.74
C MET A 15 13.34 9.58 -14.54
N TYR A 16 12.29 10.21 -13.98
CA TYR A 16 10.98 9.56 -13.81
C TYR A 16 10.32 9.21 -15.15
N CYS A 17 10.43 10.06 -16.16
CA CYS A 17 9.92 9.78 -17.51
C CYS A 17 10.64 8.59 -18.16
N GLN A 18 11.96 8.54 -18.06
CA GLN A 18 12.77 7.51 -18.72
C GLN A 18 12.67 6.14 -18.06
N THR A 19 12.58 6.09 -16.73
CA THR A 19 12.61 4.84 -15.97
C THR A 19 11.23 4.34 -15.61
N PHE A 20 10.32 5.24 -15.22
CA PHE A 20 8.98 4.89 -14.73
C PHE A 20 7.87 5.22 -15.75
N HIS A 21 8.22 5.69 -16.94
CA HIS A 21 7.27 5.95 -18.04
C HIS A 21 6.20 6.99 -17.68
N PHE A 22 6.58 8.02 -16.92
CA PHE A 22 5.71 9.17 -16.69
C PHE A 22 5.38 9.85 -18.02
N ARG A 23 4.09 10.15 -18.23
CA ARG A 23 3.59 10.82 -19.43
C ARG A 23 2.91 12.12 -19.05
N LYS A 24 2.99 13.08 -19.97
CA LYS A 24 2.35 14.39 -19.87
C LYS A 24 0.89 14.27 -20.36
N PRO A 25 -0.08 14.97 -19.74
CA PRO A 25 0.06 15.81 -18.55
C PRO A 25 0.26 14.97 -17.27
N TYR A 26 1.16 15.41 -16.39
CA TYR A 26 1.46 14.66 -15.16
C TYR A 26 0.24 14.66 -14.23
N GLN A 27 -0.10 13.49 -13.71
CA GLN A 27 -1.24 13.33 -12.82
C GLN A 27 -0.80 13.52 -11.37
N VAL A 28 -1.30 14.57 -10.71
CA VAL A 28 -0.88 14.95 -9.35
C VAL A 28 -2.03 14.70 -8.38
N LEU A 29 -1.87 13.75 -7.46
CA LEU A 29 -2.78 13.55 -6.34
C LEU A 29 -2.49 14.58 -5.26
N VAL A 30 -3.51 15.34 -4.88
CA VAL A 30 -3.40 16.42 -3.89
C VAL A 30 -4.12 16.03 -2.61
N ASP A 31 -3.40 16.19 -1.50
CA ASP A 31 -3.82 15.91 -0.13
C ASP A 31 -4.61 17.08 0.50
N ALA A 32 -5.45 16.85 1.52
CA ALA A 32 -6.25 17.91 2.13
C ALA A 32 -5.38 18.98 2.82
N ASP A 33 -4.42 18.55 3.64
CA ASP A 33 -3.50 19.45 4.35
C ASP A 33 -2.69 20.31 3.38
N PHE A 34 -2.34 19.75 2.22
CA PHE A 34 -1.61 20.45 1.18
C PHE A 34 -2.47 21.57 0.55
N ILE A 35 -3.77 21.33 0.34
CA ILE A 35 -4.70 22.36 -0.17
C ILE A 35 -4.88 23.47 0.86
N GLN A 36 -5.05 23.12 2.14
CA GLN A 36 -5.14 24.11 3.23
C GLN A 36 -3.88 24.98 3.29
N THR A 37 -2.70 24.35 3.36
CA THR A 37 -1.42 25.06 3.40
C THR A 37 -1.22 25.96 2.18
N ALA A 38 -1.69 25.53 1.00
CA ALA A 38 -1.62 26.35 -0.21
C ALA A 38 -2.50 27.60 -0.12
N LEU A 39 -3.69 27.51 0.49
CA LEU A 39 -4.58 28.65 0.70
C LEU A 39 -4.02 29.62 1.74
N ASP A 40 -3.48 29.11 2.85
CA ASP A 40 -2.86 29.93 3.89
C ASP A 40 -1.73 30.78 3.32
N GLN A 41 -0.99 30.22 2.36
CA GLN A 41 0.12 30.87 1.68
C GLN A 41 -0.29 31.62 0.39
N ARG A 42 -1.60 31.71 0.11
CA ARG A 42 -2.18 32.34 -1.10
C ARG A 42 -1.53 31.87 -2.40
N MET A 43 -1.27 30.56 -2.51
CA MET A 43 -0.63 29.96 -3.67
C MET A 43 -1.64 29.28 -4.60
N ASP A 44 -1.62 29.70 -5.87
CA ASP A 44 -2.39 29.03 -6.91
C ASP A 44 -1.75 27.71 -7.35
N LEU A 45 -2.30 26.59 -6.91
CA LEU A 45 -1.79 25.26 -7.24
C LEU A 45 -1.83 24.96 -8.75
N ARG A 46 -2.83 25.47 -9.47
CA ARG A 46 -2.96 25.25 -10.93
C ARG A 46 -1.84 25.91 -11.73
N THR A 47 -1.28 27.02 -11.26
CA THR A 47 -0.20 27.73 -11.95
C THR A 47 1.17 27.32 -11.41
N ASN A 48 1.29 27.06 -10.11
CA ASN A 48 2.56 26.76 -9.46
C ASN A 48 3.04 25.32 -9.68
N ILE A 49 2.15 24.33 -9.70
CA ILE A 49 2.54 22.93 -9.92
C ILE A 49 3.16 22.74 -11.33
N PRO A 50 2.54 23.20 -12.44
CA PRO A 50 3.17 23.11 -13.75
C PRO A 50 4.54 23.80 -13.84
N LYS A 51 4.70 24.95 -13.15
CA LYS A 51 5.99 25.67 -13.10
C LYS A 51 7.08 24.83 -12.43
N VAL A 52 6.76 24.09 -11.37
CA VAL A 52 7.73 23.24 -10.67
C VAL A 52 8.04 21.98 -11.47
N LEU A 53 7.02 21.35 -12.07
CA LEU A 53 7.19 20.15 -12.89
C LEU A 53 7.77 20.45 -14.29
N SER A 54 7.88 21.73 -14.65
CA SER A 54 8.32 22.23 -15.96
C SER A 54 7.48 21.73 -17.14
N ASP A 55 6.24 21.30 -16.88
CA ASP A 55 5.33 20.77 -17.89
C ASP A 55 3.87 20.83 -17.42
N ALA A 56 2.93 20.49 -18.31
CA ALA A 56 1.52 20.43 -18.00
C ALA A 56 1.22 19.37 -16.92
N SER A 57 0.42 19.75 -15.93
CA SER A 57 0.03 18.88 -14.82
C SER A 57 -1.46 18.96 -14.56
N LYS A 58 -2.06 17.81 -14.28
CA LYS A 58 -3.47 17.63 -13.95
C LYS A 58 -3.60 17.34 -12.46
N GLN A 59 -4.08 18.31 -11.71
CA GLN A 59 -4.31 18.12 -10.27
C GLN A 59 -5.60 17.34 -10.05
N MET A 60 -5.53 16.34 -9.18
CA MET A 60 -6.64 15.46 -8.86
C MET A 60 -6.81 15.31 -7.36
N VAL A 61 -8.07 15.17 -6.95
CA VAL A 61 -8.48 14.98 -5.55
C VAL A 61 -9.37 13.74 -5.48
N THR A 62 -9.26 12.98 -4.39
CA THR A 62 -10.07 11.78 -4.16
C THR A 62 -11.39 12.12 -3.44
N PRO A 63 -12.46 11.34 -3.62
CA PRO A 63 -13.67 11.49 -2.81
C PRO A 63 -13.41 11.45 -1.31
N CYS A 64 -12.50 10.59 -0.84
CA CYS A 64 -12.12 10.53 0.57
C CYS A 64 -11.48 11.82 1.07
N THR A 65 -10.60 12.44 0.26
CA THR A 65 -9.98 13.72 0.65
C THR A 65 -10.99 14.88 0.66
N MET A 66 -11.91 14.89 -0.30
CA MET A 66 -13.05 15.82 -0.26
C MET A 66 -13.94 15.61 0.97
N ALA A 67 -14.11 14.38 1.42
CA ALA A 67 -14.91 14.07 2.60
C ALA A 67 -14.23 14.50 3.89
N LEU A 68 -12.90 14.36 4.01
CA LEU A 68 -12.15 14.88 5.15
C LEU A 68 -12.21 16.41 5.21
N LEU A 69 -12.06 17.08 4.06
CA LEU A 69 -12.21 18.55 4.00
C LEU A 69 -13.61 19.00 4.43
N LYS A 70 -14.66 18.23 4.11
CA LYS A 70 -16.01 18.50 4.61
C LYS A 70 -16.15 18.26 6.11
N SER A 71 -15.56 17.19 6.65
CA SER A 71 -15.67 16.86 8.07
C SER A 71 -14.95 17.87 8.96
N ARG A 72 -13.93 18.57 8.43
CA ARG A 72 -13.25 19.69 9.11
C ARG A 72 -14.10 20.97 9.21
N GLY A 73 -15.24 21.05 8.51
CA GLY A 73 -16.18 22.16 8.67
C GLY A 73 -15.68 23.51 8.15
N GLU A 74 -15.95 24.58 8.91
CA GLU A 74 -15.73 25.97 8.51
C GLU A 74 -14.24 26.30 8.29
N ASP A 75 -13.36 25.78 9.13
CA ASP A 75 -11.90 25.98 9.04
C ASP A 75 -11.33 25.53 7.68
N ALA A 76 -11.95 24.50 7.08
CA ALA A 76 -11.53 23.92 5.81
C ALA A 76 -12.46 24.29 4.65
N SER A 77 -13.44 25.17 4.84
CA SER A 77 -14.46 25.50 3.83
C SER A 77 -13.83 26.06 2.54
N GLY A 78 -12.83 26.94 2.68
CA GLY A 78 -12.05 27.45 1.55
C GLY A 78 -11.30 26.35 0.79
N ALA A 79 -10.68 25.42 1.53
CA ALA A 79 -9.96 24.27 0.95
C ALA A 79 -10.92 23.32 0.23
N PHE A 80 -12.11 23.09 0.79
CA PHE A 80 -13.15 22.31 0.13
C PHE A 80 -13.62 22.95 -1.18
N LEU A 81 -13.85 24.26 -1.20
CA LEU A 81 -14.22 24.98 -2.43
C LEU A 81 -13.12 24.94 -3.49
N ALA A 82 -11.85 25.10 -3.07
CA ALA A 82 -10.69 24.97 -3.94
C ALA A 82 -10.59 23.54 -4.52
N SER A 83 -10.84 22.51 -3.71
CA SER A 83 -10.79 21.11 -4.13
C SER A 83 -11.75 20.77 -5.27
N LYS A 84 -12.92 21.43 -5.34
CA LYS A 84 -13.90 21.26 -6.42
C LYS A 84 -13.38 21.69 -7.80
N ARG A 85 -12.35 22.55 -7.84
CA ARG A 85 -11.72 23.03 -9.08
C ARG A 85 -10.75 22.01 -9.69
N PHE A 86 -10.35 21.00 -8.92
CA PHE A 86 -9.48 19.92 -9.36
C PHE A 86 -10.29 18.75 -9.93
N GLU A 87 -9.63 17.88 -10.69
CA GLU A 87 -10.30 16.69 -11.23
C GLU A 87 -10.56 15.66 -10.12
N LYS A 88 -11.74 15.03 -10.15
CA LYS A 88 -12.07 14.00 -9.17
C LYS A 88 -11.55 12.64 -9.59
N ARG A 89 -10.65 12.07 -8.79
CA ARG A 89 -10.18 10.68 -8.97
C ARG A 89 -11.04 9.72 -8.16
N ARG A 90 -11.84 8.89 -8.82
CA ARG A 90 -12.64 7.87 -8.15
C ARG A 90 -11.75 6.87 -7.39
N CYS A 91 -12.03 6.68 -6.10
CA CYS A 91 -11.45 5.65 -5.24
C CYS A 91 -12.39 4.44 -5.15
N LYS A 92 -11.92 3.34 -4.55
CA LYS A 92 -12.69 2.09 -4.41
C LYS A 92 -13.59 2.05 -3.17
N HIS A 93 -13.57 3.10 -2.35
CA HIS A 93 -14.32 3.18 -1.09
C HIS A 93 -15.75 3.66 -1.34
N GLN A 94 -16.73 3.01 -0.73
CA GLN A 94 -18.12 3.48 -0.71
C GLN A 94 -18.31 4.57 0.34
N GLU A 95 -17.74 4.35 1.53
CA GLU A 95 -17.73 5.31 2.64
C GLU A 95 -16.38 6.03 2.71
N ALA A 96 -16.38 7.24 3.27
CA ALA A 96 -15.18 8.03 3.42
C ALA A 96 -14.24 7.39 4.46
N VAL A 97 -13.10 6.91 3.99
CA VAL A 97 -12.00 6.39 4.83
C VAL A 97 -10.93 7.47 4.96
N ASP A 98 -10.09 7.36 5.98
CA ASP A 98 -8.88 8.18 6.14
C ASP A 98 -8.08 8.30 4.85
N GLU A 99 -7.62 9.52 4.58
CA GLU A 99 -6.86 9.88 3.38
C GLU A 99 -5.59 9.04 3.24
N ASP A 100 -4.91 8.78 4.37
CA ASP A 100 -3.71 7.96 4.45
C ASP A 100 -3.92 6.58 3.83
N ILE A 101 -5.03 5.93 4.18
CA ILE A 101 -5.39 4.59 3.74
C ILE A 101 -5.80 4.65 2.26
N CYS A 102 -6.60 5.66 1.90
CA CYS A 102 -7.07 5.85 0.53
C CYS A 102 -5.91 6.02 -0.46
N LEU A 103 -4.97 6.94 -0.18
CA LEU A 103 -3.82 7.21 -1.02
C LEU A 103 -2.89 6.00 -1.11
N SER A 104 -2.66 5.30 0.01
CA SER A 104 -1.86 4.08 0.04
C SER A 104 -2.42 2.99 -0.88
N GLN A 105 -3.74 2.82 -0.91
CA GLN A 105 -4.39 1.85 -1.80
C GLN A 105 -4.38 2.26 -3.27
N ILE A 106 -4.42 3.57 -3.58
CA ILE A 106 -4.37 4.08 -4.96
C ILE A 106 -2.97 3.95 -5.55
N ILE A 107 -1.94 4.33 -4.78
CA ILE A 107 -0.55 4.31 -5.24
C ILE A 107 -0.03 2.87 -5.27
N SER A 108 -0.44 2.04 -4.29
CA SER A 108 0.03 0.65 -4.13
C SER A 108 1.57 0.56 -4.06
N THR A 109 2.14 -0.66 -4.11
CA THR A 109 3.59 -0.88 -3.96
C THR A 109 4.43 -0.47 -5.17
N SER A 110 3.84 -0.23 -6.35
CA SER A 110 4.62 0.07 -7.57
C SER A 110 3.93 1.07 -8.51
N ASN A 111 3.19 2.04 -7.95
CA ASN A 111 2.60 3.19 -8.66
C ASN A 111 2.20 2.92 -10.11
N PRO A 112 1.21 2.04 -10.37
CA PRO A 112 0.90 1.57 -11.72
C PRO A 112 0.38 2.67 -12.65
N HIS A 113 -0.15 3.76 -12.09
CA HIS A 113 -0.72 4.88 -12.83
C HIS A 113 0.20 6.10 -12.89
N ASN A 114 1.43 6.00 -12.38
CA ASN A 114 2.43 7.07 -12.41
C ASN A 114 1.91 8.39 -11.82
N TYR A 115 1.33 8.34 -10.61
CA TYR A 115 0.95 9.55 -9.89
C TYR A 115 2.16 10.25 -9.29
N VAL A 116 2.11 11.57 -9.33
CA VAL A 116 2.86 12.47 -8.43
C VAL A 116 1.99 12.72 -7.22
N VAL A 117 2.58 12.76 -6.02
CA VAL A 117 1.82 12.98 -4.78
C VAL A 117 2.23 14.32 -4.18
N ALA A 118 1.25 15.16 -3.89
CA ALA A 118 1.41 16.44 -3.22
C ALA A 118 0.81 16.34 -1.82
N SER A 119 1.68 16.22 -0.80
CA SER A 119 1.27 16.06 0.60
C SER A 119 2.16 16.86 1.53
N GLN A 120 1.54 17.48 2.53
CA GLN A 120 2.26 18.22 3.56
C GLN A 120 2.73 17.28 4.70
N SER A 121 1.96 16.22 4.96
CA SER A 121 2.23 15.25 6.01
C SER A 121 3.58 14.55 5.81
N LYS A 122 4.48 14.69 6.79
CA LYS A 122 5.80 14.01 6.77
C LYS A 122 5.64 12.49 6.81
N LYS A 123 4.62 11.98 7.52
CA LYS A 123 4.34 10.54 7.63
C LYS A 123 4.02 9.95 6.26
N LEU A 124 3.14 10.60 5.49
CA LEU A 124 2.80 10.17 4.13
C LEU A 124 3.98 10.22 3.19
N ARG A 125 4.76 11.32 3.22
CA ARG A 125 5.96 11.44 2.40
C ARG A 125 6.99 10.36 2.70
N SER A 126 7.26 10.05 3.98
CA SER A 126 8.16 8.96 4.33
C SER A 126 7.65 7.60 3.85
N LYS A 127 6.35 7.31 3.98
CA LYS A 127 5.73 6.06 3.49
C LYS A 127 5.86 5.95 1.96
N PHE A 128 5.51 7.00 1.21
CA PHE A 128 5.56 6.99 -0.25
C PHE A 128 6.97 7.11 -0.81
N GLY A 129 7.91 7.70 -0.07
CA GLY A 129 9.31 7.77 -0.44
C GLY A 129 10.00 6.40 -0.47
N GLN A 130 9.53 5.44 0.34
CA GLN A 130 10.00 4.05 0.28
C GLN A 130 9.58 3.34 -1.00
N ILE A 131 8.53 3.82 -1.66
CA ILE A 131 7.98 3.23 -2.88
C ILE A 131 8.76 3.79 -4.08
N PRO A 132 9.33 2.93 -4.94
CA PRO A 132 10.08 3.42 -6.08
C PRO A 132 9.14 4.00 -7.15
N GLY A 133 9.47 5.17 -7.68
CA GLY A 133 8.72 5.79 -8.78
C GLY A 133 7.57 6.69 -8.35
N VAL A 134 7.64 7.25 -7.13
CA VAL A 134 6.67 8.24 -6.64
C VAL A 134 7.37 9.58 -6.43
N PRO A 135 7.16 10.56 -7.31
CA PRO A 135 7.61 11.93 -7.08
C PRO A 135 6.75 12.61 -6.00
N LEU A 136 7.40 13.29 -5.06
CA LEU A 136 6.75 13.93 -3.92
C LEU A 136 6.87 15.46 -3.99
N LEU A 137 5.74 16.14 -3.78
CA LEU A 137 5.66 17.60 -3.69
C LEU A 137 5.23 17.99 -2.29
N TYR A 138 5.87 19.03 -1.74
CA TYR A 138 5.44 19.64 -0.49
C TYR A 138 5.65 21.15 -0.54
N ILE A 139 4.99 21.83 0.40
CA ILE A 139 5.02 23.28 0.49
C ILE A 139 5.89 23.69 1.68
N ASN A 140 6.78 24.65 1.44
CA ASN A 140 7.56 25.29 2.49
C ASN A 140 7.46 26.82 2.38
N ARG A 141 6.80 27.43 3.38
CA ARG A 141 6.51 28.87 3.53
C ARG A 141 5.73 29.57 2.40
N SER A 142 6.30 29.63 1.19
CA SER A 142 5.64 30.20 0.00
C SER A 142 6.22 29.60 -1.28
N ASN A 143 6.95 28.49 -1.15
CA ASN A 143 7.62 27.82 -2.25
C ASN A 143 7.12 26.37 -2.32
N LEU A 144 6.70 25.96 -3.51
CA LEU A 144 6.43 24.57 -3.84
C LEU A 144 7.74 23.88 -4.21
N ILE A 145 8.03 22.76 -3.53
CA ILE A 145 9.29 22.03 -3.67
C ILE A 145 8.99 20.61 -4.15
N LEU A 146 9.66 20.19 -5.23
CA LEU A 146 9.78 18.80 -5.63
C LEU A 146 10.91 18.17 -4.81
N GLU A 147 10.58 17.13 -4.06
CA GLU A 147 11.54 16.37 -3.27
C GLU A 147 12.54 15.66 -4.21
N PRO A 148 13.83 15.59 -3.84
CA PRO A 148 14.77 14.76 -4.58
C PRO A 148 14.29 13.30 -4.63
N PRO A 149 14.64 12.55 -5.69
CA PRO A 149 14.20 11.16 -5.83
C PRO A 149 14.71 10.31 -4.67
N SER A 150 13.83 9.47 -4.14
CA SER A 150 14.16 8.60 -3.02
C SER A 150 15.23 7.56 -3.38
N GLU A 151 15.94 7.05 -2.39
CA GLU A 151 16.94 5.99 -2.57
C GLU A 151 16.34 4.75 -3.23
N ALA A 152 15.10 4.38 -2.87
CA ALA A 152 14.37 3.29 -3.50
C ALA A 152 14.16 3.53 -5.00
N SER A 153 13.76 4.74 -5.38
CA SER A 153 13.59 5.12 -6.79
C SER A 153 14.91 5.11 -7.54
N MET A 154 15.97 5.66 -6.94
CA MET A 154 17.33 5.70 -7.51
C MET A 154 17.91 4.31 -7.70
N ASN A 155 17.75 3.41 -6.73
CA ASN A 155 18.24 2.03 -6.81
C ASN A 155 17.52 1.26 -7.92
N LYS A 156 16.21 1.42 -8.06
CA LYS A 156 15.46 0.82 -9.18
C LYS A 156 15.88 1.40 -10.53
N CYS A 157 16.15 2.70 -10.60
CA CYS A 157 16.71 3.35 -11.79
C CYS A 157 18.04 2.72 -12.19
N LYS A 158 18.99 2.64 -11.25
CA LYS A 158 20.29 2.00 -11.46
C LYS A 158 20.17 0.54 -11.89
N GLN A 159 19.24 -0.22 -11.32
CA GLN A 159 18.98 -1.61 -11.72
C GLN A 159 18.44 -1.74 -13.15
N ILE A 160 17.57 -0.82 -13.56
CA ILE A 160 17.03 -0.79 -14.92
C ILE A 160 18.10 -0.34 -15.92
N GLU A 161 18.90 0.67 -15.56
CA GLU A 161 20.02 1.15 -16.37
C GLU A 161 21.09 0.08 -16.53
N SER A 162 21.52 -0.57 -15.45
CA SER A 162 22.50 -1.65 -15.48
C SER A 162 21.99 -2.86 -16.26
N GLY A 163 20.70 -3.17 -16.17
CA GLY A 163 20.08 -4.21 -16.99
C GLY A 163 20.06 -3.91 -18.49
N LYS A 164 20.15 -2.63 -18.89
CA LYS A 164 20.25 -2.20 -20.29
C LYS A 164 21.69 -2.09 -20.78
N THR A 165 22.61 -1.66 -19.92
CA THR A 165 24.02 -1.42 -20.30
C THR A 165 24.90 -2.66 -20.16
N HIS A 166 24.60 -3.57 -19.24
CA HIS A 166 25.34 -4.81 -19.14
C HIS A 166 24.94 -5.80 -20.24
N ALA A 167 25.95 -6.52 -20.75
CA ALA A 167 25.76 -7.63 -21.67
C ALA A 167 24.72 -8.63 -21.13
N SER A 168 23.88 -9.14 -22.02
CA SER A 168 22.83 -10.08 -21.65
C SER A 168 23.42 -11.27 -20.91
N THR A 169 22.66 -11.88 -20.01
CA THR A 169 23.09 -13.09 -19.28
C THR A 169 23.61 -14.20 -20.22
N LYS A 170 23.13 -14.26 -21.46
CA LYS A 170 23.62 -15.15 -22.51
C LYS A 170 24.99 -14.72 -23.04
N GLU A 171 25.16 -13.45 -23.36
CA GLU A 171 26.43 -12.88 -23.83
C GLU A 171 27.52 -12.98 -22.78
N LEU A 172 27.21 -12.73 -21.50
CA LEU A 172 28.15 -12.94 -20.39
C LEU A 172 28.53 -14.42 -20.21
N ALA A 173 27.62 -15.35 -20.52
CA ALA A 173 27.95 -16.77 -20.52
C ALA A 173 28.91 -17.12 -21.66
N THR A 174 28.65 -16.59 -22.87
CA THR A 174 29.53 -16.77 -24.03
C THR A 174 30.90 -16.13 -23.82
N LEU A 175 30.97 -14.91 -23.28
CA LEU A 175 32.22 -14.21 -22.97
C LEU A 175 33.08 -14.96 -21.94
N LYS A 176 32.48 -15.72 -21.02
CA LYS A 176 33.22 -16.57 -20.07
C LYS A 176 33.80 -17.84 -20.70
N THR A 177 33.28 -18.27 -21.83
CA THR A 177 33.77 -19.44 -22.57
C THR A 177 34.86 -19.10 -23.59
N VAL A 178 35.01 -17.81 -23.91
CA VAL A 178 36.02 -17.31 -24.83
C VAL A 178 37.26 -16.89 -24.03
N LYS A 179 38.42 -17.47 -24.35
CA LYS A 179 39.73 -16.96 -23.89
C LYS A 179 40.49 -16.39 -25.07
N VAL A 180 41.10 -15.22 -24.86
CA VAL A 180 42.02 -14.61 -25.83
C VAL A 180 43.43 -14.87 -25.33
N THR A 181 44.20 -15.66 -26.07
CA THR A 181 45.65 -15.77 -25.85
C THR A 181 46.36 -14.62 -26.56
N GLY A 182 47.53 -14.21 -26.06
CA GLY A 182 48.25 -12.96 -26.38
C GLY A 182 48.68 -12.72 -27.84
N GLN A 183 48.17 -13.50 -28.80
CA GLN A 183 48.40 -13.33 -30.24
C GLN A 183 47.08 -13.11 -31.02
N GLY A 184 46.03 -12.59 -30.39
CA GLY A 184 44.75 -12.28 -31.07
C GLY A 184 43.97 -13.51 -31.56
N LYS A 185 44.40 -14.73 -31.18
CA LYS A 185 43.72 -15.98 -31.53
C LYS A 185 42.64 -16.28 -30.49
N VAL A 186 41.39 -16.24 -30.93
CA VAL A 186 40.21 -16.52 -30.09
C VAL A 186 40.03 -18.03 -30.02
N THR A 187 40.18 -18.63 -28.83
CA THR A 187 39.91 -20.06 -28.62
C THR A 187 38.69 -20.24 -27.71
N LEU A 188 37.81 -21.16 -28.10
CA LEU A 188 36.64 -21.55 -27.31
C LEU A 188 37.04 -22.67 -26.34
N ASP A 189 36.92 -22.44 -25.03
CA ASP A 189 37.10 -23.49 -24.04
C ASP A 189 35.91 -24.46 -24.09
N VAL A 190 36.04 -25.54 -24.87
CA VAL A 190 35.01 -26.59 -25.03
C VAL A 190 34.57 -27.19 -23.68
N LYS A 191 35.49 -27.26 -22.70
CA LYS A 191 35.20 -27.73 -21.32
C LYS A 191 34.33 -26.75 -20.53
N ALA A 192 34.52 -25.45 -20.73
CA ALA A 192 33.72 -24.42 -20.05
C ALA A 192 32.31 -24.32 -20.66
N ALA A 193 32.20 -24.48 -21.99
CA ALA A 193 30.92 -24.49 -22.70
C ALA A 193 30.02 -25.66 -22.27
N LYS A 194 30.54 -26.91 -22.27
CA LYS A 194 29.77 -28.09 -21.82
C LYS A 194 29.28 -27.97 -20.37
N LYS A 195 30.12 -27.46 -19.47
CA LYS A 195 29.78 -27.27 -18.06
C LYS A 195 28.73 -26.17 -17.83
N LEU A 196 28.66 -25.18 -18.73
CA LEU A 196 27.65 -24.11 -18.70
C LEU A 196 26.31 -24.59 -19.26
N GLU A 197 26.29 -25.39 -20.33
CA GLU A 197 25.07 -26.00 -20.88
C GLU A 197 24.41 -26.94 -19.88
N GLU A 198 25.18 -27.83 -19.24
CA GLU A 198 24.69 -28.77 -18.23
C GLU A 198 24.12 -28.04 -16.98
N LYS A 199 24.71 -26.89 -16.63
CA LYS A 199 24.23 -26.02 -15.55
C LYS A 199 22.99 -25.20 -15.93
N GLN A 200 22.81 -24.91 -17.22
CA GLN A 200 21.62 -24.23 -17.73
C GLN A 200 20.44 -25.21 -17.86
N GLU A 201 20.66 -26.43 -18.34
CA GLU A 201 19.62 -27.47 -18.40
C GLU A 201 19.12 -27.87 -17.02
N SER A 202 20.03 -28.09 -16.06
CA SER A 202 19.63 -28.39 -14.67
C SER A 202 18.83 -27.26 -13.99
N LYS A 203 19.11 -25.99 -14.31
CA LYS A 203 18.31 -24.84 -13.83
C LYS A 203 16.95 -24.75 -14.53
N LYS A 204 16.88 -25.08 -15.82
CA LYS A 204 15.64 -25.07 -16.62
C LYS A 204 14.70 -26.18 -16.16
N GLN A 205 15.23 -27.39 -15.95
CA GLN A 205 14.49 -28.52 -15.36
C GLN A 205 13.98 -28.20 -13.94
N LYS A 206 14.80 -27.58 -13.07
CA LYS A 206 14.34 -27.14 -11.74
C LYS A 206 13.21 -26.11 -11.79
N ARG A 207 13.26 -25.16 -12.72
CA ARG A 207 12.19 -24.16 -12.93
C ARG A 207 10.91 -24.79 -13.47
N GLU A 208 11.00 -25.73 -14.39
CA GLU A 208 9.83 -26.44 -14.93
C GLU A 208 9.17 -27.35 -13.90
N VAL A 209 9.95 -28.06 -13.09
CA VAL A 209 9.42 -28.87 -11.97
C VAL A 209 8.74 -27.98 -10.92
N GLN A 210 9.29 -26.79 -10.62
CA GLN A 210 8.64 -25.85 -9.69
C GLN A 210 7.37 -25.24 -10.29
N LYS A 211 7.36 -24.90 -11.58
CA LYS A 211 6.17 -24.39 -12.29
C LYS A 211 5.06 -25.45 -12.37
N ALA A 212 5.42 -26.72 -12.61
CA ALA A 212 4.49 -27.85 -12.60
C ALA A 212 3.93 -28.14 -11.20
N LYS A 213 4.74 -28.02 -10.14
CA LYS A 213 4.26 -28.13 -8.74
C LYS A 213 3.29 -27.00 -8.37
N LEU A 214 3.53 -25.77 -8.84
CA LEU A 214 2.63 -24.63 -8.63
C LEU A 214 1.31 -24.77 -9.42
N LEU A 215 1.36 -25.33 -10.64
CA LEU A 215 0.17 -25.61 -11.45
C LEU A 215 -0.66 -26.77 -10.86
N LYS A 216 -0.02 -27.84 -10.36
CA LYS A 216 -0.71 -28.94 -9.66
C LYS A 216 -1.35 -28.50 -8.33
N LYS A 217 -0.78 -27.51 -7.64
CA LYS A 217 -1.42 -26.89 -6.46
C LYS A 217 -2.65 -26.02 -6.79
N ARG A 218 -2.87 -25.68 -8.06
CA ARG A 218 -4.01 -24.86 -8.53
C ARG A 218 -5.14 -25.67 -9.17
N MET A 219 -4.92 -26.95 -9.48
CA MET A 219 -5.94 -27.83 -10.06
C MET A 219 -6.09 -29.10 -9.21
N GLY A 220 -6.74 -28.95 -8.06
CA GLY A 220 -7.45 -30.07 -7.44
C GLY A 220 -8.82 -30.25 -8.10
N PRO A 221 -9.41 -31.47 -8.09
CA PRO A 221 -10.79 -31.66 -8.50
C PRO A 221 -11.72 -30.73 -7.71
N LYS A 222 -12.73 -30.14 -8.35
CA LYS A 222 -13.77 -29.35 -7.65
C LYS A 222 -14.60 -30.29 -6.80
N GLU A 223 -14.15 -30.56 -5.58
CA GLU A 223 -14.99 -31.15 -4.55
C GLU A 223 -15.99 -30.09 -4.05
N PRO A 224 -17.27 -30.45 -3.82
CA PRO A 224 -18.27 -29.49 -3.40
C PRO A 224 -17.92 -28.91 -2.02
N ASN A 225 -18.10 -27.60 -1.87
CA ASN A 225 -17.91 -26.84 -0.64
C ASN A 225 -18.48 -27.58 0.61
N PRO A 226 -17.66 -27.88 1.64
CA PRO A 226 -18.03 -28.70 2.80
C PRO A 226 -19.00 -28.02 3.80
N LEU A 227 -19.67 -26.94 3.42
CA LEU A 227 -20.80 -26.35 4.17
C LEU A 227 -22.17 -26.84 3.69
N SER A 228 -22.23 -27.69 2.66
CA SER A 228 -23.50 -28.09 2.01
C SER A 228 -23.82 -29.59 2.09
N VAL A 229 -23.41 -30.29 3.15
CA VAL A 229 -23.93 -31.63 3.48
C VAL A 229 -24.47 -31.64 4.91
N LYS A 230 -25.78 -31.44 5.04
CA LYS A 230 -26.51 -31.73 6.28
C LYS A 230 -26.35 -33.22 6.57
N LYS A 231 -25.75 -33.56 7.71
CA LYS A 231 -25.55 -34.95 8.16
C LYS A 231 -26.90 -35.68 8.29
N LYS A 232 -27.02 -36.81 7.59
CA LYS A 232 -28.05 -37.83 7.82
C LYS A 232 -27.70 -38.59 9.11
N LYS A 233 -28.61 -38.62 10.08
CA LYS A 233 -28.49 -39.43 11.30
C LYS A 233 -29.04 -40.83 11.00
N VAL A 234 -28.19 -41.85 11.08
CA VAL A 234 -28.57 -43.26 10.97
C VAL A 234 -29.01 -43.77 12.35
N VAL A 235 -30.08 -44.56 12.34
CA VAL A 235 -30.74 -45.22 13.45
C VAL A 235 -30.11 -46.59 13.70
N ALA A 236 -29.89 -46.95 14.98
CA ALA A 236 -30.01 -48.31 15.49
C ALA A 236 -30.34 -48.28 17.00
N THR A 237 -31.20 -49.21 17.40
CA THR A 237 -32.10 -49.31 18.58
C THR A 237 -31.42 -49.61 19.93
N PRO A 238 -32.13 -49.38 21.07
CA PRO A 238 -32.81 -50.53 21.71
C PRO A 238 -34.26 -50.25 22.16
N SER A 239 -34.98 -51.35 22.33
CA SER A 239 -36.34 -51.47 22.88
C SER A 239 -36.43 -50.98 24.33
N ALA A 240 -37.47 -50.18 24.63
CA ALA A 240 -38.46 -50.40 25.70
C ALA A 240 -39.01 -49.08 26.27
N ALA A 241 -40.36 -49.00 26.28
CA ALA A 241 -41.23 -48.21 27.16
C ALA A 241 -41.35 -46.68 27.01
N ALA A 242 -42.47 -46.32 26.36
CA ALA A 242 -43.54 -45.45 26.87
C ALA A 242 -43.47 -43.90 26.72
N ALA A 243 -44.49 -43.45 25.95
CA ALA A 243 -45.36 -42.27 26.17
C ALA A 243 -44.96 -40.89 25.61
N LYS A 244 -45.60 -40.55 24.47
CA LYS A 244 -46.41 -39.34 24.14
C LYS A 244 -45.92 -37.99 24.71
N ALA A 245 -45.75 -36.90 23.95
CA ALA A 245 -46.73 -36.32 23.02
C ALA A 245 -46.09 -35.34 22.00
N THR A 246 -46.65 -35.39 20.79
CA THR A 246 -46.65 -34.46 19.65
C THR A 246 -47.24 -33.08 20.02
N GLU A 247 -46.57 -31.99 19.63
CA GLU A 247 -46.96 -31.03 18.54
C GLU A 247 -48.24 -30.20 18.82
N LYS A 248 -48.41 -28.93 18.47
CA LYS A 248 -47.65 -27.88 17.77
C LYS A 248 -48.59 -26.65 17.69
N LYS A 249 -48.00 -25.47 17.43
CA LYS A 249 -48.50 -24.40 16.53
C LYS A 249 -49.13 -23.12 17.15
N GLN A 250 -48.32 -22.06 17.07
CA GLN A 250 -48.55 -20.69 16.55
C GLN A 250 -49.56 -19.69 17.19
N LYS A 251 -48.98 -18.51 17.48
CA LYS A 251 -49.45 -17.11 17.27
C LYS A 251 -50.71 -16.60 18.00
N ALA A 252 -50.51 -15.57 18.82
CA ALA A 252 -51.20 -14.25 18.88
C ALA A 252 -50.81 -13.57 20.20
N GLU A 253 -50.23 -12.36 20.17
CA GLU A 253 -50.85 -11.07 20.58
C GLU A 253 -50.91 -10.82 22.10
N GLY A 254 -50.60 -9.58 22.48
CA GLY A 254 -51.31 -8.88 23.55
C GLY A 254 -50.82 -9.04 24.99
N GLU A 255 -50.21 -7.95 25.50
CA GLU A 255 -50.42 -7.36 26.82
C GLU A 255 -50.23 -8.14 28.14
N SER A 256 -49.25 -7.62 28.90
CA SER A 256 -49.37 -7.06 30.25
C SER A 256 -49.73 -7.93 31.47
N ALA A 257 -49.03 -7.58 32.55
CA ALA A 257 -49.24 -7.92 33.96
C ALA A 257 -48.91 -9.37 34.36
N ASP A 258 -48.32 -9.69 35.50
CA ASP A 258 -47.72 -8.99 36.64
C ASP A 258 -47.11 -10.13 37.49
N GLY A 259 -46.14 -9.85 38.36
CA GLY A 259 -45.70 -10.83 39.38
C GLY A 259 -44.22 -11.21 39.34
N SER A 260 -43.38 -10.31 39.85
CA SER A 260 -42.16 -10.69 40.59
C SER A 260 -42.55 -11.20 42.00
N PRO A 261 -41.67 -11.68 42.90
CA PRO A 261 -40.23 -11.98 42.82
C PRO A 261 -39.95 -13.45 43.31
N GLU A 262 -38.73 -14.01 43.41
CA GLU A 262 -37.87 -13.88 44.59
C GLU A 262 -36.65 -14.85 44.55
N LYS A 263 -35.44 -14.30 44.73
CA LYS A 263 -34.18 -14.80 45.38
C LYS A 263 -33.64 -16.20 45.00
N LYS A 264 -32.34 -16.52 44.88
CA LYS A 264 -31.02 -16.10 45.44
C LYS A 264 -30.01 -17.03 44.70
N LYS A 265 -28.81 -16.72 44.21
CA LYS A 265 -27.59 -16.20 44.85
C LYS A 265 -26.53 -15.99 43.74
N ARG A 266 -26.01 -14.77 43.60
CA ARG A 266 -24.77 -14.47 42.84
C ARG A 266 -23.58 -14.60 43.79
N LYS A 267 -22.55 -15.38 43.43
CA LYS A 267 -21.19 -15.28 43.99
C LYS A 267 -20.28 -14.56 43.00
N ARG A 268 -19.84 -13.36 43.39
CA ARG A 268 -18.81 -12.52 42.74
C ARG A 268 -17.43 -13.19 42.84
N ARG A 269 -16.61 -13.01 41.81
CA ARG A 269 -15.14 -12.87 41.97
C ARG A 269 -14.72 -11.56 41.31
N LYS A 270 -14.03 -10.71 42.10
CA LYS A 270 -13.40 -9.45 41.68
C LYS A 270 -11.94 -9.71 41.23
N PRO A 271 -11.32 -8.76 40.50
CA PRO A 271 -10.02 -8.90 39.84
C PRO A 271 -8.84 -8.59 40.79
N LYS A 272 -7.63 -9.03 40.43
CA LYS A 272 -6.36 -8.63 41.07
C LYS A 272 -5.88 -7.29 40.47
N SER A 273 -5.53 -6.36 41.35
CA SER A 273 -5.05 -5.01 41.10
C SER A 273 -3.51 -4.92 41.04
N ALA A 274 -3.05 -3.91 40.31
CA ALA A 274 -1.71 -3.32 40.37
C ALA A 274 -1.46 -2.64 41.73
N GLY A 275 -0.19 -2.54 42.13
CA GLY A 275 0.27 -1.79 43.30
C GLY A 275 1.11 -0.59 42.89
N ALA A 276 0.84 0.56 43.50
CA ALA A 276 1.66 1.78 43.49
C ALA A 276 1.39 2.62 44.75
N ASN A 277 2.37 3.46 45.10
CA ASN A 277 2.50 4.54 46.10
C ASN A 277 3.05 4.16 47.50
N GLN A 278 4.15 4.75 47.99
CA GLN A 278 4.59 6.16 48.25
C GLN A 278 4.05 6.75 49.56
N GLU A 279 4.99 7.19 50.43
CA GLU A 279 5.05 8.47 51.22
C GLU A 279 6.21 8.32 52.25
N ALA A 280 7.28 9.14 52.26
CA ALA A 280 7.46 10.56 52.61
C ALA A 280 7.69 10.81 54.13
N ALA A 281 8.88 11.31 54.50
CA ALA A 281 9.13 12.20 55.65
C ALA A 281 10.56 12.80 55.59
N ALA A 282 10.70 13.99 56.16
CA ALA A 282 11.72 15.02 55.97
C ALA A 282 13.02 14.85 56.79
N GLY A 283 14.03 15.65 56.44
CA GLY A 283 15.26 15.88 57.21
C GLY A 283 16.10 17.01 56.61
N ASP A 284 16.07 18.15 57.30
CA ASP A 284 16.84 19.39 57.11
C ASP A 284 18.21 19.24 57.80
N GLU A 285 19.31 19.72 57.21
CA GLU A 285 20.31 20.59 57.86
C GLU A 285 21.58 20.80 57.00
N SER A 286 22.12 22.00 57.20
CA SER A 286 23.24 22.73 56.60
C SER A 286 24.65 22.16 56.81
N SER A 287 25.50 22.27 55.78
CA SER A 287 26.81 22.98 55.74
C SER A 287 27.52 22.71 54.41
#